data_AF-A0AAD7HRZ0-F1
#
_entry.id   AF-A0AAD7HRZ0-F1
#
_cell.length_a   1.000
_cell.length_b   1.000
_cell.length_c   1.000
_cell.angle_alpha   90.00
_cell.angle_beta   90.00
_cell.angle_gamma   90.00
#
_symmetry.space_group_name_H-M   'P 1'
#
loop_
_entity.id
_entity.type
_entity.pdbx_description
1 polymer ?
#
loop_
_entity_poly.entity_id
_entity_poly.type
_entity_poly.pdbx_seq_one_letter_code
_entity_poly.pdbx_strand_id
1 'polypeptide(L)'
;MSVPLRRIVVDDSDPAIQYGSGWSLVDPQKLDTIGNYGPVYNGTSHTIVGTSSTLSFPFNGTSITVTGTLAITTTNNVSDPTWDCFVDDMKIPNPNPTFQFPENNWDLCDQSQIAPGSHMLTLQVQSKGTPFYIDKIMYTPLPTVKEETAVLEYSNVDPAVSFGPGWSPWGVQNVTQVTGAQVALNFHGSAVSLFGYVPTELPHNASFASYTIDGVNPTTFTLNGLAAQSATVYNVLILSTNNLSPTTHNLVVTYEGNSALTPLVVGAFYVTNISTPSTTTSGVPQSSSSSDASTVATTTTKHNSAGAIAGGIIGCLAVLAFIVGLVFWCRRRRRR
;
A
#
# COMPACT_ATOMS: atom_id res chain seq x y z
N MET A 1 -13.40 -7.09 16.55
CA MET A 1 -13.21 -6.52 15.19
C MET A 1 -12.09 -7.31 14.55
N SER A 2 -12.27 -7.82 13.33
CA SER A 2 -11.19 -8.53 12.61
C SER A 2 -10.12 -7.52 12.21
N VAL A 3 -8.85 -7.90 12.35
CA VAL A 3 -7.72 -7.11 11.80
C VAL A 3 -7.92 -7.03 10.28
N PRO A 4 -7.82 -5.83 9.66
CA PRO A 4 -7.93 -5.73 8.22
C PRO A 4 -6.78 -6.49 7.54
N LEU A 5 -7.08 -7.12 6.41
CA LEU A 5 -6.06 -7.77 5.58
C LEU A 5 -5.17 -6.69 4.97
N ARG A 6 -3.86 -6.90 5.04
CA ARG A 6 -2.85 -6.01 4.49
C ARG A 6 -2.41 -6.51 3.13
N ARG A 7 -2.04 -5.60 2.22
CA ARG A 7 -1.47 -6.03 0.94
C ARG A 7 -0.11 -6.68 1.21
N ILE A 8 0.14 -7.80 0.56
CA ILE A 8 1.47 -8.37 0.44
C ILE A 8 2.19 -7.64 -0.69
N VAL A 9 3.43 -7.22 -0.45
CA VAL A 9 4.34 -6.62 -1.43
C VAL A 9 5.35 -7.68 -1.83
N VAL A 10 5.35 -8.03 -3.12
CA VAL A 10 6.23 -9.03 -3.73
C VAL A 10 7.20 -8.30 -4.64
N ASP A 11 8.47 -8.47 -4.34
CA ASP A 11 9.58 -7.91 -5.10
C ASP A 11 9.70 -8.56 -6.48
N ASP A 12 10.15 -7.84 -7.50
CA ASP A 12 10.38 -8.41 -8.83
C ASP A 12 11.39 -9.57 -8.83
N SER A 13 12.29 -9.65 -7.85
CA SER A 13 13.24 -10.76 -7.70
C SER A 13 12.68 -11.98 -6.95
N ASP A 14 11.41 -11.95 -6.53
CA ASP A 14 10.79 -13.06 -5.82
C ASP A 14 10.73 -14.32 -6.71
N PRO A 15 11.20 -15.49 -6.21
CA PRO A 15 11.27 -16.72 -7.00
C PRO A 15 9.90 -17.30 -7.38
N ALA A 16 8.80 -16.84 -6.77
CA ALA A 16 7.45 -17.20 -7.20
C ALA A 16 7.07 -16.55 -8.54
N ILE A 17 7.76 -15.48 -8.95
CA ILE A 17 7.57 -14.85 -10.25
C ILE A 17 8.32 -15.65 -11.31
N GLN A 18 7.56 -16.16 -12.28
CA GLN A 18 8.10 -16.93 -13.39
C GLN A 18 8.24 -16.03 -14.62
N TYR A 19 9.48 -15.67 -14.93
CA TYR A 19 9.83 -14.91 -16.11
C TYR A 19 10.01 -15.83 -17.34
N GLY A 20 9.42 -15.43 -18.47
CA GLY A 20 9.68 -16.05 -19.77
C GLY A 20 11.10 -15.77 -20.29
N SER A 21 11.39 -16.22 -21.50
CA SER A 21 12.70 -15.92 -22.12
C SER A 21 12.85 -14.43 -22.44
N GLY A 22 14.06 -13.90 -22.31
CA GLY A 22 14.40 -12.52 -22.69
C GLY A 22 14.31 -11.48 -21.56
N TRP A 23 13.81 -11.85 -20.37
CA TRP A 23 13.89 -10.99 -19.19
C TRP A 23 15.30 -10.99 -18.60
N SER A 24 15.71 -9.84 -18.05
CA SER A 24 16.99 -9.68 -17.35
C SER A 24 16.88 -8.62 -16.27
N LEU A 25 17.72 -8.70 -15.24
CA LEU A 25 17.86 -7.64 -14.26
C LEU A 25 18.43 -6.36 -14.90
N VAL A 26 17.91 -5.21 -14.48
CA VAL A 26 18.48 -3.90 -14.81
C VAL A 26 19.23 -3.34 -13.60
N ASP A 27 20.21 -2.50 -13.88
CA ASP A 27 20.87 -1.70 -12.85
C ASP A 27 19.89 -0.65 -12.30
N PRO A 28 19.48 -0.75 -11.01
CA PRO A 28 18.47 0.14 -10.41
C PRO A 28 18.91 1.61 -10.43
N GLN A 29 20.21 1.90 -10.40
CA GLN A 29 20.71 3.28 -10.41
C GLN A 29 20.32 4.04 -11.68
N LYS A 30 20.07 3.32 -12.77
CA LYS A 30 19.58 3.91 -14.03
C LYS A 30 18.10 4.27 -13.97
N LEU A 31 17.35 3.64 -13.07
CA LEU A 31 15.93 3.86 -12.88
C LEU A 31 15.65 4.81 -11.72
N ASP A 32 16.44 4.81 -10.65
CA ASP A 32 16.15 5.54 -9.41
C ASP A 32 15.91 7.05 -9.54
N THR A 33 16.35 7.64 -10.66
CA THR A 33 16.22 9.06 -10.97
C THR A 33 15.17 9.37 -12.05
N ILE A 34 14.44 8.35 -12.53
CA ILE A 34 13.40 8.49 -13.54
C ILE A 34 12.13 9.05 -12.90
N GLY A 35 11.66 10.16 -13.48
CA GLY A 35 10.43 10.79 -13.07
C GLY A 35 10.53 11.41 -11.68
N ASN A 36 9.39 11.56 -11.02
CA ASN A 36 9.33 12.08 -9.65
C ASN A 36 8.61 11.13 -8.68
N TYR A 37 8.37 9.89 -9.10
CA TYR A 37 7.69 8.87 -8.31
C TYR A 37 8.63 8.00 -7.45
N GLY A 38 9.86 8.45 -7.23
CA GLY A 38 10.83 7.80 -6.33
C GLY A 38 11.57 6.63 -6.97
N PRO A 39 12.50 6.01 -6.23
CA PRO A 39 13.33 4.91 -6.74
C PRO A 39 12.55 3.62 -6.94
N VAL A 40 13.17 2.64 -7.60
CA VAL A 40 12.60 1.28 -7.69
C VAL A 40 12.59 0.62 -6.31
N TYR A 41 11.61 -0.26 -6.10
CA TYR A 41 11.46 -0.96 -4.84
C TYR A 41 12.64 -1.90 -4.59
N ASN A 42 13.17 -1.87 -3.36
CA ASN A 42 14.22 -2.77 -2.87
C ASN A 42 15.52 -2.82 -3.72
N GLY A 43 15.71 -1.88 -4.64
CA GLY A 43 16.90 -1.79 -5.48
C GLY A 43 16.98 -2.90 -6.54
N THR A 44 15.86 -3.45 -7.00
CA THR A 44 15.80 -4.41 -8.10
C THR A 44 14.76 -4.00 -9.12
N SER A 45 14.94 -4.43 -10.37
CA SER A 45 13.90 -4.35 -11.41
C SER A 45 14.26 -5.32 -12.54
N HIS A 46 13.25 -5.95 -13.13
CA HIS A 46 13.40 -6.77 -14.33
C HIS A 46 12.98 -6.00 -15.57
N THR A 47 13.73 -6.18 -16.64
CA THR A 47 13.47 -5.55 -17.93
C THR A 47 13.40 -6.56 -19.07
N ILE A 48 12.65 -6.18 -20.10
CA ILE A 48 12.62 -6.83 -21.41
C ILE A 48 12.69 -5.77 -22.50
N VAL A 49 13.48 -6.04 -23.55
CA VAL A 49 13.69 -5.10 -24.66
C VAL A 49 13.83 -5.82 -25.99
N GLY A 50 13.20 -5.29 -27.04
CA GLY A 50 13.37 -5.76 -28.41
C GLY A 50 12.81 -7.16 -28.69
N THR A 51 11.95 -7.68 -27.81
CA THR A 51 11.30 -8.99 -27.95
C THR A 51 9.92 -9.00 -27.28
N SER A 52 9.18 -10.11 -27.45
CA SER A 52 7.93 -10.38 -26.75
C SER A 52 8.12 -11.54 -25.79
N SER A 53 7.55 -11.43 -24.59
CA SER A 53 7.61 -12.49 -23.58
C SER A 53 6.48 -12.34 -22.58
N THR A 54 6.45 -13.25 -21.61
CA THR A 54 5.46 -13.27 -20.55
C THR A 54 6.12 -13.28 -19.18
N LEU A 55 5.36 -12.88 -18.18
CA LEU A 55 5.61 -13.12 -16.77
C LEU A 55 4.36 -13.75 -16.18
N SER A 56 4.52 -14.68 -15.24
CA SER A 56 3.39 -15.23 -14.49
C SER A 56 3.67 -15.27 -12.98
N PHE A 57 2.64 -15.07 -12.19
CA PHE A 57 2.74 -15.05 -10.73
C PHE A 57 1.48 -15.66 -10.10
N PRO A 58 1.61 -16.78 -9.36
CA PRO A 58 0.50 -17.36 -8.62
C PRO A 58 0.22 -16.57 -7.34
N PHE A 59 -1.05 -16.29 -7.07
CA PHE A 59 -1.46 -15.61 -5.83
C PHE A 59 -2.80 -16.15 -5.32
N ASN A 60 -3.08 -15.92 -4.04
CA ASN A 60 -4.35 -16.31 -3.42
C ASN A 60 -4.95 -15.10 -2.70
N GLY A 61 -5.93 -14.45 -3.31
CA GLY A 61 -6.32 -13.10 -2.89
C GLY A 61 -7.58 -12.55 -3.54
N THR A 62 -7.75 -11.23 -3.43
CA THR A 62 -8.95 -10.49 -3.87
C THR A 62 -8.65 -9.24 -4.67
N SER A 63 -7.38 -8.87 -4.83
CA SER A 63 -6.95 -7.74 -5.65
C SER A 63 -5.54 -7.98 -6.15
N ILE A 64 -5.11 -7.32 -7.23
CA ILE A 64 -3.72 -7.31 -7.66
C ILE A 64 -3.35 -5.99 -8.33
N THR A 65 -2.15 -5.52 -8.06
CA THR A 65 -1.54 -4.35 -8.70
C THR A 65 -0.12 -4.73 -9.12
N VAL A 66 0.26 -4.41 -10.35
CA VAL A 66 1.61 -4.61 -10.88
C VAL A 66 2.21 -3.23 -11.12
N THR A 67 3.39 -2.95 -10.57
CA THR A 67 4.06 -1.67 -10.74
C THR A 67 5.44 -1.83 -11.35
N GLY A 68 5.88 -0.79 -12.04
CA GLY A 68 7.21 -0.73 -12.63
C GLY A 68 7.56 0.67 -13.11
N THR A 69 8.50 0.74 -14.05
CA THR A 69 8.85 2.00 -14.71
C THR A 69 8.10 2.10 -16.04
N LEU A 70 7.19 3.06 -16.13
CA LEU A 70 6.58 3.45 -17.39
C LEU A 70 7.63 4.15 -18.24
N ALA A 71 7.84 3.71 -19.48
CA ALA A 71 8.83 4.30 -20.38
C ALA A 71 8.36 4.26 -21.85
N ILE A 72 7.07 4.52 -22.10
CA ILE A 72 6.49 4.36 -23.45
C ILE A 72 6.98 5.43 -24.40
N THR A 73 7.42 5.01 -25.59
CA THR A 73 7.59 5.89 -26.75
C THR A 73 6.42 5.70 -27.71
N THR A 74 5.89 6.80 -28.26
CA THR A 74 4.81 6.75 -29.26
C THR A 74 5.25 7.43 -30.54
N THR A 75 5.35 6.66 -31.63
CA THR A 75 5.70 7.17 -32.97
C THR A 75 4.60 6.81 -33.95
N ASN A 76 4.07 7.78 -34.69
CA ASN A 76 2.96 7.59 -35.65
C ASN A 76 1.75 6.83 -35.04
N ASN A 77 1.36 7.18 -33.81
CA ASN A 77 0.29 6.52 -33.03
C ASN A 77 0.53 5.04 -32.72
N VAL A 78 1.78 4.57 -32.80
CA VAL A 78 2.18 3.24 -32.35
C VAL A 78 3.02 3.40 -31.09
N SER A 79 2.51 2.87 -29.98
CA SER A 79 3.20 2.85 -28.70
C SER A 79 4.12 1.64 -28.57
N ASP A 80 5.26 1.82 -27.92
CA ASP A 80 6.25 0.80 -27.58
C ASP A 80 6.83 1.11 -26.20
N PRO A 81 6.88 0.16 -25.24
CA PRO A 81 6.30 -1.18 -25.32
C PRO A 81 4.77 -1.18 -25.26
N THR A 82 4.17 -2.33 -25.59
CA THR A 82 2.76 -2.64 -25.30
C THR A 82 2.70 -3.84 -24.37
N TRP A 83 1.68 -3.89 -23.52
CA TRP A 83 1.45 -5.03 -22.65
C TRP A 83 -0.03 -5.24 -22.38
N ASP A 84 -0.37 -6.44 -21.95
CA ASP A 84 -1.69 -6.81 -21.46
C ASP A 84 -1.55 -7.66 -20.20
N CYS A 85 -2.43 -7.42 -19.23
CA CYS A 85 -2.50 -8.22 -18.01
C CYS A 85 -3.77 -9.07 -17.97
N PHE A 86 -3.63 -10.25 -17.37
CA PHE A 86 -4.71 -11.21 -17.21
C PHE A 86 -4.69 -11.80 -15.80
N VAL A 87 -5.87 -12.03 -15.25
CA VAL A 87 -6.06 -12.88 -14.06
C VAL A 87 -6.93 -14.04 -14.51
N ASP A 88 -6.40 -15.27 -14.41
CA ASP A 88 -7.07 -16.49 -14.89
C ASP A 88 -7.58 -16.37 -16.33
N ASP A 89 -6.69 -15.93 -17.23
CA ASP A 89 -6.97 -15.65 -18.65
C ASP A 89 -8.02 -14.55 -18.93
N MET A 90 -8.54 -13.89 -17.88
CA MET A 90 -9.42 -12.73 -18.03
C MET A 90 -8.60 -11.45 -18.03
N LYS A 91 -8.68 -10.69 -19.13
CA LYS A 91 -7.98 -9.42 -19.27
C LYS A 91 -8.41 -8.42 -18.20
N ILE A 92 -7.44 -7.84 -17.49
CA ILE A 92 -7.66 -6.77 -16.51
C ILE A 92 -7.21 -5.41 -17.06
N PRO A 93 -7.66 -4.28 -16.47
CA PRO A 93 -7.27 -2.96 -16.92
C PRO A 93 -5.77 -2.67 -16.78
N ASN A 94 -5.23 -1.92 -17.74
CA ASN A 94 -3.91 -1.29 -17.66
C ASN A 94 -4.11 0.21 -17.41
N PRO A 95 -3.78 0.75 -16.22
CA PRO A 95 -3.97 2.17 -15.91
C PRO A 95 -3.17 3.07 -16.86
N ASN A 96 -3.90 3.87 -17.64
CA ASN A 96 -3.43 4.97 -18.47
C ASN A 96 -2.04 4.79 -19.16
N PRO A 97 -1.97 4.02 -20.27
CA PRO A 97 -0.73 3.87 -21.05
C PRO A 97 -0.39 5.11 -21.90
N THR A 98 -1.05 6.26 -21.68
CA THR A 98 -0.86 7.46 -22.51
C THR A 98 0.00 8.54 -21.86
N PHE A 99 0.49 8.30 -20.63
CA PHE A 99 1.43 9.21 -20.01
C PHE A 99 2.79 9.13 -20.72
N GLN A 100 3.21 10.26 -21.29
CA GLN A 100 4.35 10.33 -22.21
C GLN A 100 5.70 10.47 -21.52
N PHE A 101 5.73 10.74 -20.23
CA PHE A 101 6.96 10.90 -19.47
C PHE A 101 7.30 9.60 -18.75
N PRO A 102 8.58 9.20 -18.73
CA PRO A 102 8.98 8.05 -17.96
C PRO A 102 8.77 8.26 -16.47
N GLU A 103 8.15 7.28 -15.78
CA GLU A 103 7.84 7.35 -14.35
C GLU A 103 8.02 6.00 -13.67
N ASN A 104 8.74 5.99 -12.56
CA ASN A 104 8.83 4.84 -11.65
C ASN A 104 7.52 4.65 -10.86
N ASN A 105 7.42 3.52 -10.16
CA ASN A 105 6.28 3.20 -9.29
C ASN A 105 4.91 3.45 -9.96
N TRP A 106 4.86 3.24 -11.28
CA TRP A 106 3.65 3.43 -12.07
C TRP A 106 2.84 2.14 -12.09
N ASP A 107 1.53 2.23 -11.88
CA ASP A 107 0.64 1.07 -11.99
C ASP A 107 0.53 0.64 -13.45
N LEU A 108 1.14 -0.51 -13.77
CA LEU A 108 1.10 -1.11 -15.10
C LEU A 108 -0.21 -1.87 -15.31
N CYS A 109 -0.69 -2.51 -14.25
CA CYS A 109 -1.94 -3.26 -14.21
C CYS A 109 -2.58 -3.12 -12.84
N ASP A 110 -3.89 -2.96 -12.79
CA ASP A 110 -4.62 -2.88 -11.51
C ASP A 110 -5.99 -3.55 -11.61
N GLN A 111 -6.30 -4.37 -10.61
CA GLN A 111 -7.62 -4.91 -10.41
C GLN A 111 -7.94 -4.98 -8.91
N SER A 112 -8.77 -4.07 -8.45
CA SER A 112 -9.15 -3.94 -7.04
C SER A 112 -10.19 -4.96 -6.56
N GLN A 113 -10.88 -5.65 -7.48
CA GLN A 113 -11.96 -6.59 -7.15
C GLN A 113 -11.85 -7.89 -7.95
N ILE A 114 -11.35 -8.93 -7.30
CA ILE A 114 -11.23 -10.30 -7.80
C ILE A 114 -12.01 -11.21 -6.84
N ALA A 115 -12.65 -12.25 -7.38
CA ALA A 115 -13.34 -13.25 -6.56
C ALA A 115 -12.35 -13.90 -5.59
N PRO A 116 -12.67 -14.10 -4.30
CA PRO A 116 -11.75 -14.75 -3.37
C PRO A 116 -11.31 -16.14 -3.85
N GLY A 117 -10.01 -16.34 -4.08
CA GLY A 117 -9.49 -17.65 -4.49
C GLY A 117 -8.03 -17.66 -4.88
N SER A 118 -7.59 -18.81 -5.36
CA SER A 118 -6.28 -18.98 -5.99
C SER A 118 -6.38 -18.54 -7.46
N HIS A 119 -5.41 -17.76 -7.89
CA HIS A 119 -5.37 -17.12 -9.19
C HIS A 119 -3.98 -17.19 -9.81
N MET A 120 -3.91 -16.98 -11.12
CA MET A 120 -2.68 -16.75 -11.86
C MET A 120 -2.71 -15.37 -12.53
N LEU A 121 -1.79 -14.49 -12.14
CA LEU A 121 -1.48 -13.30 -12.92
C LEU A 121 -0.65 -13.72 -14.14
N THR A 122 -1.02 -13.24 -15.32
CA THR A 122 -0.18 -13.31 -16.53
C THR A 122 -0.02 -11.91 -17.10
N LEU A 123 1.23 -11.47 -17.25
CA LEU A 123 1.60 -10.25 -17.96
C LEU A 123 2.22 -10.64 -19.30
N GLN A 124 1.66 -10.14 -20.39
CA GLN A 124 2.18 -10.34 -21.74
C GLN A 124 2.76 -9.02 -22.23
N VAL A 125 4.04 -9.02 -22.63
CA VAL A 125 4.76 -7.81 -23.04
C VAL A 125 5.26 -7.98 -24.46
N GLN A 126 5.13 -6.92 -25.26
CA GLN A 126 5.77 -6.77 -26.55
C GLN A 126 6.56 -5.46 -26.59
N SER A 127 7.88 -5.59 -26.73
CA SER A 127 8.82 -4.49 -26.94
C SER A 127 9.50 -4.60 -28.31
N LYS A 128 9.64 -3.48 -29.02
CA LYS A 128 10.32 -3.37 -30.33
C LYS A 128 11.67 -2.66 -30.24
N GLY A 129 12.03 -2.15 -29.07
CA GLY A 129 13.30 -1.45 -28.82
C GLY A 129 13.24 -0.55 -27.58
N THR A 130 12.04 -0.12 -27.19
CA THR A 130 11.80 0.59 -25.93
C THR A 130 11.67 -0.42 -24.79
N PRO A 131 12.49 -0.34 -23.74
CA PRO A 131 12.41 -1.29 -22.64
C PRO A 131 11.08 -1.23 -21.89
N PHE A 132 10.63 -2.38 -21.40
CA PHE A 132 9.57 -2.50 -20.41
C PHE A 132 10.19 -2.92 -19.07
N TYR A 133 9.70 -2.37 -17.96
CA TYR A 133 10.25 -2.61 -16.62
C TYR A 133 9.15 -3.04 -15.65
N ILE A 134 9.43 -4.03 -14.82
CA ILE A 134 8.62 -4.44 -13.67
C ILE A 134 9.45 -4.33 -12.39
N ASP A 135 8.81 -3.97 -11.28
CA ASP A 135 9.47 -3.65 -10.01
C ASP A 135 8.83 -4.38 -8.83
N LYS A 136 7.49 -4.35 -8.71
CA LYS A 136 6.79 -5.10 -7.65
C LYS A 136 5.38 -5.49 -8.04
N ILE A 137 4.87 -6.50 -7.35
CA ILE A 137 3.48 -6.95 -7.41
C ILE A 137 2.89 -6.80 -6.00
N MET A 138 1.68 -6.26 -5.91
CA MET A 138 0.97 -6.12 -4.64
C MET A 138 -0.40 -6.80 -4.74
N TYR A 139 -0.79 -7.56 -3.72
CA TYR A 139 -2.12 -8.20 -3.69
C TYR A 139 -2.70 -8.27 -2.28
N THR A 140 -4.02 -8.24 -2.16
CA THR A 140 -4.70 -8.47 -0.88
C THR A 140 -4.92 -9.97 -0.70
N PRO A 141 -4.27 -10.64 0.26
CA PRO A 141 -4.34 -12.09 0.44
C PRO A 141 -5.70 -12.53 1.00
N LEU A 142 -6.01 -13.82 0.93
CA LEU A 142 -7.08 -14.40 1.75
C LEU A 142 -6.63 -14.58 3.20
N PRO A 143 -7.54 -14.60 4.21
CA PRO A 143 -7.20 -14.87 5.60
C PRO A 143 -6.49 -16.22 5.85
N THR A 144 -6.57 -17.15 4.89
CA THR A 144 -5.94 -18.47 4.95
C THR A 144 -4.49 -18.46 4.45
N VAL A 145 -4.06 -17.40 3.77
CA VAL A 145 -2.68 -17.28 3.28
C VAL A 145 -1.77 -17.05 4.47
N LYS A 146 -0.70 -17.86 4.52
CA LYS A 146 0.37 -17.65 5.48
C LYS A 146 1.19 -16.46 5.03
N GLU A 147 1.14 -15.39 5.79
CA GLU A 147 1.94 -14.17 5.57
C GLU A 147 3.34 -14.29 6.18
N GLU A 148 3.80 -15.52 6.43
CA GLU A 148 5.11 -15.81 7.02
C GLU A 148 6.19 -15.27 6.08
N THR A 149 7.10 -14.43 6.59
CA THR A 149 8.20 -13.78 5.83
C THR A 149 7.77 -12.81 4.72
N ALA A 150 6.47 -12.64 4.48
CA ALA A 150 5.96 -11.68 3.51
C ALA A 150 6.23 -10.23 3.95
N VAL A 151 6.41 -9.34 2.98
CA VAL A 151 6.40 -7.89 3.26
C VAL A 151 4.94 -7.43 3.22
N LEU A 152 4.47 -6.84 4.31
CA LEU A 152 3.12 -6.33 4.47
C LEU A 152 3.11 -4.81 4.40
N GLU A 153 2.16 -4.26 3.63
CA GLU A 153 1.90 -2.83 3.59
C GLU A 153 0.89 -2.41 4.67
N TYR A 154 1.33 -1.51 5.54
CA TYR A 154 0.52 -0.79 6.50
C TYR A 154 0.32 0.63 5.97
N SER A 155 -0.83 0.90 5.34
CA SER A 155 -1.16 2.25 4.88
C SER A 155 -1.26 3.24 6.03
N ASN A 156 -1.20 4.55 5.75
CA ASN A 156 -1.44 5.59 6.76
C ASN A 156 -2.84 5.54 7.41
N VAL A 157 -3.78 4.76 6.89
CA VAL A 157 -5.10 4.54 7.49
C VAL A 157 -5.25 3.17 8.16
N ASP A 158 -4.17 2.38 8.22
CA ASP A 158 -4.17 1.09 8.93
C ASP A 158 -4.43 1.30 10.43
N PRO A 159 -5.31 0.52 11.07
CA PRO A 159 -5.60 0.65 12.51
C PRO A 159 -4.38 0.47 13.44
N ALA A 160 -3.31 -0.15 12.95
CA ALA A 160 -2.06 -0.27 13.69
C ALA A 160 -1.19 1.00 13.64
N VAL A 161 -1.51 1.95 12.74
CA VAL A 161 -0.88 3.25 12.64
C VAL A 161 -1.69 4.26 13.45
N SER A 162 -0.99 5.02 14.30
CA SER A 162 -1.60 6.03 15.16
C SER A 162 -0.83 7.34 15.06
N PHE A 163 -1.56 8.44 14.90
CA PHE A 163 -1.00 9.78 14.84
C PHE A 163 -1.31 10.53 16.13
N GLY A 164 -0.27 11.08 16.75
CA GLY A 164 -0.40 11.98 17.90
C GLY A 164 -0.92 13.37 17.50
N PRO A 165 -0.90 14.33 18.44
CA PRO A 165 -1.18 15.73 18.12
C PRO A 165 -0.19 16.30 17.08
N GLY A 166 -0.64 17.26 16.27
CA GLY A 166 0.22 17.98 15.32
C GLY A 166 0.18 17.49 13.87
N TRP A 167 -0.59 16.44 13.57
CA TRP A 167 -0.78 15.94 12.20
C TRP A 167 -2.01 16.53 11.52
N SER A 168 -1.91 16.72 10.20
CA SER A 168 -3.02 17.15 9.35
C SER A 168 -3.14 16.25 8.12
N PRO A 169 -4.34 16.07 7.56
CA PRO A 169 -4.51 15.40 6.26
C PRO A 169 -3.83 16.19 5.14
N TRP A 170 -3.26 15.49 4.17
CA TRP A 170 -2.72 16.05 2.93
C TRP A 170 -3.00 15.10 1.77
N GLY A 171 -4.06 15.38 1.01
CA GLY A 171 -4.55 14.43 0.00
C GLY A 171 -4.99 13.12 0.67
N VAL A 172 -4.35 12.02 0.28
CA VAL A 172 -4.61 10.67 0.86
C VAL A 172 -3.61 10.32 1.98
N GLN A 173 -2.67 11.21 2.30
CA GLN A 173 -1.61 11.01 3.29
C GLN A 173 -1.78 11.93 4.50
N ASN A 174 -0.86 11.81 5.46
CA ASN A 174 -0.78 12.65 6.66
C ASN A 174 0.55 13.41 6.67
N VAL A 175 0.51 14.68 7.06
CA VAL A 175 1.69 15.56 7.13
C VAL A 175 1.80 16.24 8.49
N THR A 176 3.03 16.51 8.92
CA THR A 176 3.32 17.38 10.07
C THR A 176 4.46 18.35 9.77
N GLN A 177 4.31 19.56 10.29
CA GLN A 177 5.33 20.60 10.42
C GLN A 177 5.51 21.03 11.90
N VAL A 178 4.89 20.30 12.82
CA VAL A 178 4.84 20.62 14.25
C VAL A 178 5.92 19.82 14.97
N THR A 179 6.91 20.52 15.52
CA THR A 179 7.99 19.91 16.32
C THR A 179 7.43 19.03 17.42
N GLY A 180 7.97 17.81 17.57
CA GLY A 180 7.54 16.83 18.55
C GLY A 180 6.28 16.03 18.15
N ALA A 181 5.69 16.26 16.98
CA ALA A 181 4.60 15.43 16.48
C ALA A 181 5.08 13.99 16.23
N GLN A 182 4.26 13.01 16.62
CA GLN A 182 4.62 11.60 16.60
C GLN A 182 3.66 10.77 15.77
N VAL A 183 4.20 9.80 15.03
CA VAL A 183 3.44 8.69 14.44
C VAL A 183 3.98 7.38 15.03
N ALA A 184 3.08 6.48 15.41
CA ALA A 184 3.45 5.18 15.94
C ALA A 184 2.84 4.04 15.13
N LEU A 185 3.59 2.97 14.96
CA LEU A 185 3.18 1.72 14.33
C LEU A 185 3.43 0.56 15.30
N ASN A 186 2.37 -0.20 15.61
CA ASN A 186 2.51 -1.51 16.25
C ASN A 186 2.54 -2.59 15.17
N PHE A 187 3.62 -3.36 15.10
CA PHE A 187 3.77 -4.38 14.06
C PHE A 187 4.39 -5.65 14.63
N HIS A 188 4.19 -6.75 13.93
CA HIS A 188 4.82 -8.03 14.21
C HIS A 188 5.74 -8.36 13.04
N GLY A 189 7.06 -8.42 13.27
CA GLY A 189 8.00 -8.51 12.18
C GLY A 189 9.46 -8.41 12.59
N SER A 190 10.36 -8.49 11.62
CA SER A 190 11.81 -8.41 11.80
C SER A 190 12.47 -7.22 11.09
N ALA A 191 11.70 -6.47 10.30
CA ALA A 191 12.14 -5.25 9.64
C ALA A 191 10.95 -4.32 9.39
N VAL A 192 11.22 -3.01 9.36
CA VAL A 192 10.22 -2.00 8.99
C VAL A 192 10.87 -0.85 8.23
N SER A 193 10.20 -0.40 7.18
CA SER A 193 10.53 0.79 6.40
C SER A 193 9.34 1.74 6.37
N LEU A 194 9.59 3.05 6.45
CA LEU A 194 8.59 4.10 6.28
C LEU A 194 8.82 4.82 4.94
N PHE A 195 7.77 4.90 4.14
CA PHE A 195 7.73 5.66 2.90
C PHE A 195 6.80 6.87 3.01
N GLY A 196 7.17 7.95 2.33
CA GLY A 196 6.35 9.15 2.19
C GLY A 196 6.69 9.91 0.92
N TYR A 197 6.51 11.22 0.93
CA TYR A 197 6.90 12.09 -0.18
C TYR A 197 7.34 13.46 0.33
N VAL A 198 8.06 14.19 -0.50
CA VAL A 198 8.51 15.55 -0.20
C VAL A 198 7.74 16.53 -1.10
N PRO A 199 6.76 17.29 -0.56
CA PRO A 199 5.92 18.18 -1.35
C PRO A 199 6.65 19.44 -1.80
N THR A 200 6.42 19.85 -3.05
CA THR A 200 6.95 21.10 -3.60
C THR A 200 6.35 22.34 -2.95
N GLU A 201 5.13 22.24 -2.41
CA GLU A 201 4.36 23.37 -1.86
C GLU A 201 4.77 23.78 -0.44
N LEU A 202 5.59 22.97 0.25
CA LEU A 202 6.05 23.21 1.62
C LEU A 202 7.56 23.52 1.66
N PRO A 203 8.15 23.96 2.79
CA PRO A 203 9.56 24.34 2.83
C PRO A 203 10.51 23.19 2.46
N HIS A 204 11.65 23.54 1.86
CA HIS A 204 12.59 22.58 1.27
C HIS A 204 13.92 22.44 2.03
N ASN A 205 14.16 23.24 3.06
CA ASN A 205 15.39 23.09 3.84
C ASN A 205 15.33 21.82 4.68
N ALA A 206 16.37 20.99 4.60
CA ALA A 206 16.44 19.72 5.32
C ALA A 206 16.09 19.88 6.81
N SER A 207 15.38 18.89 7.34
CA SER A 207 15.00 18.81 8.74
C SER A 207 15.54 17.52 9.37
N PHE A 208 15.15 17.27 10.62
CA PHE A 208 15.47 16.03 11.32
C PHE A 208 14.19 15.35 11.79
N ALA A 209 14.30 14.04 11.95
CA ALA A 209 13.34 13.23 12.67
C ALA A 209 14.13 12.19 13.48
N SER A 210 13.48 11.62 14.48
CA SER A 210 14.03 10.53 15.28
C SER A 210 13.07 9.35 15.29
N TYR A 211 13.57 8.15 15.53
CA TYR A 211 12.73 7.00 15.77
C TYR A 211 13.22 6.17 16.96
N THR A 212 12.29 5.49 17.62
CA THR A 212 12.56 4.46 18.62
C THR A 212 11.90 3.15 18.19
N ILE A 213 12.53 2.03 18.53
CA ILE A 213 11.92 0.71 18.52
C ILE A 213 11.78 0.30 19.98
N ASP A 214 10.57 -0.06 20.40
CA ASP A 214 10.24 -0.54 21.75
C ASP A 214 10.66 0.40 22.88
N GLY A 215 10.63 1.72 22.63
CA GLY A 215 11.02 2.75 23.60
C GLY A 215 12.51 2.77 23.95
N VAL A 216 13.36 2.07 23.19
CA VAL A 216 14.81 2.15 23.31
C VAL A 216 15.31 3.52 22.83
N ASN A 217 16.59 3.83 23.07
CA ASN A 217 17.24 5.09 22.71
C ASN A 217 16.88 5.56 21.28
N PRO A 218 16.50 6.84 21.09
CA PRO A 218 16.18 7.37 19.78
C PRO A 218 17.37 7.39 18.82
N THR A 219 17.13 6.96 17.59
CA THR A 219 18.04 7.14 16.47
C THR A 219 17.56 8.32 15.64
N THR A 220 18.41 9.33 15.45
CA THR A 220 18.12 10.51 14.63
C THR A 220 18.51 10.29 13.19
N PHE A 221 17.72 10.81 12.26
CA PHE A 221 18.00 10.79 10.83
C PHE A 221 17.56 12.11 10.18
N THR A 222 18.13 12.37 9.00
CA THR A 222 17.84 13.58 8.22
C THR A 222 16.63 13.36 7.33
N LEU A 223 15.72 14.33 7.31
CA LEU A 223 14.68 14.46 6.30
C LEU A 223 15.18 15.41 5.21
N ASN A 224 15.65 14.83 4.11
CA ASN A 224 16.09 15.61 2.97
C ASN A 224 14.91 16.39 2.38
N GLY A 225 15.12 17.67 2.11
CA GLY A 225 14.15 18.45 1.35
C GLY A 225 14.44 18.44 -0.15
N LEU A 226 13.83 19.38 -0.85
CA LEU A 226 13.96 19.52 -2.29
C LEU A 226 15.02 20.57 -2.66
N ALA A 227 15.54 20.48 -3.88
CA ALA A 227 16.23 21.62 -4.46
C ALA A 227 15.21 22.72 -4.83
N ALA A 228 15.68 23.96 -4.96
CA ALA A 228 14.80 25.07 -5.35
C ALA A 228 14.14 24.78 -6.70
N GLN A 229 12.81 25.00 -6.78
CA GLN A 229 11.99 24.77 -7.98
C GLN A 229 11.89 23.31 -8.44
N SER A 230 12.15 22.33 -7.57
CA SER A 230 11.88 20.92 -7.87
C SER A 230 10.40 20.56 -7.71
N ALA A 231 9.95 19.58 -8.48
CA ALA A 231 8.64 18.96 -8.31
C ALA A 231 8.56 18.16 -7.00
N THR A 232 7.34 17.83 -6.57
CA THR A 232 7.10 16.87 -5.47
C THR A 232 7.77 15.54 -5.80
N VAL A 233 8.45 14.93 -4.84
CA VAL A 233 9.09 13.61 -5.01
C VAL A 233 8.34 12.58 -4.16
N TYR A 234 7.76 11.56 -4.80
CA TYR A 234 6.98 10.50 -4.16
C TYR A 234 7.81 9.26 -3.81
N ASN A 235 7.21 8.34 -3.05
CA ASN A 235 7.78 7.04 -2.63
C ASN A 235 9.21 7.15 -2.06
N VAL A 236 9.45 8.21 -1.28
CA VAL A 236 10.75 8.45 -0.64
C VAL A 236 10.87 7.52 0.56
N LEU A 237 11.95 6.73 0.60
CA LEU A 237 12.33 5.99 1.80
C LEU A 237 12.78 6.99 2.87
N ILE A 238 11.97 7.13 3.92
CA ILE A 238 12.22 8.05 5.03
C ILE A 238 13.09 7.39 6.08
N LEU A 239 12.80 6.12 6.37
CA LEU A 239 13.44 5.33 7.41
C LEU A 239 13.41 3.87 7.01
N SER A 240 14.47 3.12 7.31
CA SER A 240 14.49 1.67 7.28
C SER A 240 15.23 1.11 8.49
N THR A 241 14.70 0.05 9.07
CA THR A 241 15.33 -0.74 10.12
C THR A 241 15.19 -2.22 9.77
N ASN A 242 16.27 -2.97 9.95
CA ASN A 242 16.33 -4.39 9.65
C ASN A 242 16.91 -5.16 10.84
N ASN A 243 16.89 -6.49 10.76
CA ASN A 243 17.48 -7.37 11.78
C ASN A 243 16.91 -7.15 13.19
N LEU A 244 15.64 -6.75 13.29
CA LEU A 244 14.93 -6.70 14.55
C LEU A 244 14.67 -8.12 15.05
N SER A 245 14.54 -8.28 16.37
CA SER A 245 14.17 -9.58 16.93
C SER A 245 12.79 -10.00 16.39
N PRO A 246 12.55 -11.30 16.12
CA PRO A 246 11.28 -11.72 15.58
C PRO A 246 10.18 -11.68 16.66
N THR A 247 9.59 -10.51 16.89
CA THR A 247 8.53 -10.27 17.89
C THR A 247 7.56 -9.17 17.46
N THR A 248 6.62 -8.83 18.35
CA THR A 248 5.84 -7.59 18.25
C THR A 248 6.69 -6.41 18.69
N HIS A 249 6.70 -5.36 17.87
CA HIS A 249 7.41 -4.12 18.08
C HIS A 249 6.48 -2.91 18.08
N ASN A 250 6.93 -1.85 18.75
CA ASN A 250 6.37 -0.52 18.65
C ASN A 250 7.42 0.43 18.04
N LEU A 251 7.19 0.86 16.80
CA LEU A 251 7.94 1.94 16.16
C LEU A 251 7.28 3.27 16.51
N VAL A 252 8.06 4.24 16.99
CA VAL A 252 7.62 5.64 17.14
C VAL A 252 8.56 6.52 16.35
N VAL A 253 8.03 7.32 15.42
CA VAL A 253 8.77 8.34 14.69
C VAL A 253 8.35 9.72 15.19
N THR A 254 9.32 10.54 15.58
CA THR A 254 9.12 11.91 16.09
C THR A 254 9.69 12.91 15.09
N TYR A 255 8.90 13.91 14.70
CA TYR A 255 9.38 15.01 13.88
C TYR A 255 10.15 16.04 14.72
N GLU A 256 11.41 16.28 14.39
CA GLU A 256 12.30 17.20 15.14
C GLU A 256 12.48 18.55 14.41
N GLY A 257 11.85 18.71 13.23
CA GLY A 257 11.88 19.95 12.45
C GLY A 257 10.88 20.99 12.95
N ASN A 258 10.56 21.97 12.10
CA ASN A 258 9.56 23.01 12.37
C ASN A 258 8.94 23.52 11.05
N SER A 259 8.03 24.48 11.13
CA SER A 259 7.28 25.00 9.98
C SER A 259 8.10 25.73 8.91
N ALA A 260 9.40 25.96 9.12
CA ALA A 260 10.31 26.54 8.13
C ALA A 260 11.21 25.48 7.44
N LEU A 261 11.09 24.21 7.82
CA LEU A 261 11.90 23.10 7.30
C LEU A 261 11.01 22.05 6.61
N THR A 262 11.66 21.10 5.92
CA THR A 262 11.00 19.97 5.27
C THR A 262 10.02 19.29 6.22
N PRO A 263 8.75 19.07 5.82
CA PRO A 263 7.77 18.39 6.64
C PRO A 263 8.05 16.88 6.71
N LEU A 264 7.50 16.22 7.72
CA LEU A 264 7.37 14.76 7.72
C LEU A 264 6.01 14.37 7.15
N VAL A 265 6.03 13.56 6.10
CA VAL A 265 4.84 13.03 5.43
C VAL A 265 4.84 11.52 5.53
N VAL A 266 3.72 10.93 5.93
CA VAL A 266 3.57 9.47 6.09
C VAL A 266 2.66 8.94 4.99
N GLY A 267 3.21 8.08 4.13
CA GLY A 267 2.47 7.34 3.10
C GLY A 267 2.11 5.93 3.59
N ALA A 268 3.12 5.07 3.70
CA ALA A 268 2.92 3.68 4.13
C ALA A 268 4.15 3.15 4.86
N PHE A 269 3.95 2.12 5.66
CA PHE A 269 5.02 1.32 6.23
C PHE A 269 5.04 -0.06 5.57
N TYR A 270 6.23 -0.55 5.27
CA TYR A 270 6.46 -1.92 4.80
C TYR A 270 7.16 -2.71 5.90
N VAL A 271 6.54 -3.81 6.31
CA VAL A 271 7.02 -4.65 7.41
C VAL A 271 7.31 -6.05 6.90
N THR A 272 8.53 -6.55 7.12
CA THR A 272 8.83 -7.97 6.92
C THR A 272 8.22 -8.75 8.08
N ASN A 273 7.11 -9.44 7.80
CA ASN A 273 6.38 -10.21 8.78
C ASN A 273 7.14 -11.48 9.16
N ILE A 274 6.79 -12.04 10.31
CA ILE A 274 7.38 -13.28 10.85
C ILE A 274 6.26 -14.23 11.25
N SER A 275 6.55 -15.53 11.25
CA SER A 275 5.63 -16.54 11.75
C SER A 275 5.49 -16.40 13.27
N THR A 276 4.26 -16.29 13.79
CA THR A 276 4.03 -16.55 15.22
C THR A 276 4.28 -18.04 15.48
N PRO A 277 5.13 -18.43 16.44
CA PRO A 277 5.33 -19.84 16.76
C PRO A 277 3.98 -20.44 17.14
N SER A 278 3.54 -21.44 16.38
CA SER A 278 2.35 -22.21 16.71
C SER A 278 2.63 -22.93 18.03
N THR A 279 2.00 -22.53 19.12
CA THR A 279 1.92 -23.36 20.32
C THR A 279 1.13 -24.62 19.95
N THR A 280 1.83 -25.66 19.52
CA THR A 280 1.31 -27.03 19.52
C THR A 280 1.06 -27.41 20.97
N THR A 281 -0.15 -27.18 21.45
CA THR A 281 -0.66 -27.86 22.63
C THR A 281 -0.75 -29.35 22.30
N SER A 282 0.32 -30.10 22.59
CA SER A 282 0.30 -31.55 22.61
C SER A 282 -0.76 -32.00 23.61
N GLY A 283 -1.91 -32.43 23.08
CA GLY A 283 -3.02 -32.96 23.85
C GLY A 283 -2.58 -34.20 24.61
N VAL A 284 -2.55 -34.09 25.93
CA VAL A 284 -2.52 -35.24 26.83
C VAL A 284 -3.90 -35.91 26.76
N PRO A 285 -4.01 -37.23 26.52
CA PRO A 285 -5.31 -37.91 26.55
C PRO A 285 -5.73 -38.08 28.02
N GLN A 286 -6.68 -37.25 28.48
CA GLN A 286 -7.30 -37.42 29.79
C GLN A 286 -8.62 -38.19 29.63
N SER A 287 -8.68 -39.31 30.34
CA SER A 287 -9.76 -40.27 30.44
C SER A 287 -11.10 -39.66 30.86
N SER A 288 -12.15 -40.12 30.21
CA SER A 288 -13.55 -39.79 30.47
C SER A 288 -14.06 -40.42 31.77
N SER A 289 -14.43 -39.60 32.75
CA SER A 289 -15.39 -39.97 33.79
C SER A 289 -16.50 -38.92 33.85
N SER A 290 -17.69 -39.35 33.43
CA SER A 290 -18.95 -38.62 33.41
C SER A 290 -19.47 -38.36 34.81
N SER A 291 -19.84 -37.11 35.12
CA SER A 291 -20.72 -36.76 36.24
C SER A 291 -21.45 -35.46 35.90
N ASP A 292 -22.77 -35.56 35.74
CA ASP A 292 -23.70 -34.46 35.51
C ASP A 292 -23.75 -33.49 36.68
N ALA A 293 -23.76 -32.18 36.38
CA ALA A 293 -24.39 -31.17 37.22
C ALA A 293 -24.80 -29.95 36.39
N SER A 294 -26.10 -29.72 36.33
CA SER A 294 -26.78 -28.62 35.67
C SER A 294 -26.44 -27.26 36.30
N THR A 295 -26.12 -26.26 35.46
CA THR A 295 -26.25 -24.85 35.86
C THR A 295 -26.82 -24.04 34.70
N VAL A 296 -28.01 -23.47 34.97
CA VAL A 296 -28.75 -22.53 34.13
C VAL A 296 -27.96 -21.21 34.05
N ALA A 297 -27.70 -20.73 32.83
CA ALA A 297 -27.31 -19.35 32.59
C ALA A 297 -28.00 -18.83 31.32
N THR A 298 -28.89 -17.87 31.54
CA THR A 298 -29.75 -17.19 30.57
C THR A 298 -28.91 -16.32 29.64
N THR A 299 -28.85 -16.62 28.34
CA THR A 299 -28.32 -15.71 27.32
C THR A 299 -29.46 -15.05 26.57
N THR A 300 -29.59 -13.74 26.79
CA THR A 300 -30.50 -12.84 26.08
C THR A 300 -30.12 -12.76 24.60
N THR A 301 -31.02 -13.20 23.72
CA THR A 301 -30.93 -13.01 22.27
C THR A 301 -31.23 -11.55 21.93
N LYS A 302 -30.22 -10.79 21.48
CA LYS A 302 -30.45 -9.47 20.85
C LYS A 302 -30.94 -9.67 19.43
N HIS A 303 -32.22 -9.39 19.22
CA HIS A 303 -32.87 -9.40 17.91
C HIS A 303 -32.52 -8.09 17.18
N ASN A 304 -31.82 -8.18 16.04
CA ASN A 304 -31.55 -7.02 15.20
C ASN A 304 -32.84 -6.68 14.42
N SER A 305 -33.48 -5.55 14.75
CA SER A 305 -34.69 -5.08 14.09
C SER A 305 -34.34 -4.40 12.77
N ALA A 306 -34.49 -5.12 11.66
CA ALA A 306 -34.32 -4.64 10.29
C ALA A 306 -35.09 -3.33 9.97
N GLY A 307 -36.14 -3.02 10.74
CA GLY A 307 -36.91 -1.77 10.61
C GLY A 307 -36.12 -0.48 10.88
N ALA A 308 -35.06 -0.52 11.70
CA ALA A 308 -34.25 0.67 11.97
C ALA A 308 -33.35 1.05 10.77
N ILE A 309 -32.92 0.07 9.99
CA ILE A 309 -32.08 0.27 8.80
C ILE A 309 -32.92 0.80 7.63
N ALA A 310 -34.15 0.30 7.48
CA ALA A 310 -35.06 0.76 6.42
C ALA A 310 -35.54 2.22 6.63
N GLY A 311 -35.74 2.65 7.88
CA GLY A 311 -36.20 4.01 8.19
C GLY A 311 -35.18 5.11 7.88
N GLY A 312 -33.87 4.83 8.10
CA GLY A 312 -32.80 5.80 7.85
C GLY A 312 -32.63 6.15 6.37
N ILE A 313 -32.80 5.17 5.48
CA ILE A 313 -32.61 5.35 4.03
C ILE A 313 -33.73 6.24 3.46
N ILE A 314 -34.98 6.02 3.88
CA ILE A 314 -36.13 6.80 3.42
C ILE A 314 -36.02 8.25 3.93
N GLY A 315 -35.58 8.44 5.17
CA GLY A 315 -35.35 9.77 5.74
C GLY A 315 -34.28 10.57 5.00
N CYS A 316 -33.13 9.96 4.70
CA CYS A 316 -32.06 10.61 3.93
C CYS A 316 -32.52 11.00 2.52
N LEU A 317 -33.25 10.13 1.81
CA LEU A 317 -33.74 10.41 0.46
C LEU A 317 -34.72 11.59 0.44
N ALA A 318 -35.60 11.71 1.44
CA ALA A 318 -36.54 12.82 1.55
C ALA A 318 -35.83 14.16 1.78
N VAL A 319 -34.82 14.18 2.66
CA VAL A 319 -34.02 15.39 2.94
C VAL A 319 -33.20 15.81 1.71
N LEU A 320 -32.61 14.85 0.99
CA LEU A 320 -31.84 15.12 -0.22
C LEU A 320 -32.71 15.72 -1.33
N ALA A 321 -33.91 15.17 -1.54
CA ALA A 321 -34.88 15.71 -2.49
C ALA A 321 -35.30 17.15 -2.13
N PHE A 322 -35.50 17.44 -0.85
CA PHE A 322 -35.84 18.78 -0.37
C PHE A 322 -34.72 19.80 -0.61
N ILE A 323 -33.47 19.43 -0.35
CA ILE A 323 -32.30 20.29 -0.59
C ILE A 323 -32.15 20.60 -2.08
N VAL A 324 -32.30 19.60 -2.96
CA VAL A 324 -32.24 19.80 -4.41
C VAL A 324 -33.35 20.74 -4.88
N GLY A 325 -34.57 20.59 -4.36
CA GLY A 325 -35.69 21.50 -4.65
C GLY A 325 -35.40 22.95 -4.23
N LEU A 326 -34.85 23.15 -3.02
CA LEU A 326 -34.44 24.46 -2.51
C LEU A 326 -33.36 25.11 -3.37
N VAL A 327 -32.33 24.36 -3.75
CA VAL A 327 -31.25 24.86 -4.61
C VAL A 327 -31.79 25.27 -5.97
N PHE A 328 -32.66 24.46 -6.57
CA PHE A 328 -33.26 24.77 -7.87
C PHE A 328 -34.15 26.01 -7.80
N TRP A 329 -34.94 26.16 -6.73
CA TRP A 329 -35.76 27.34 -6.50
C TRP A 329 -34.93 28.61 -6.32
N CYS A 330 -33.87 28.56 -5.50
CA CYS A 330 -32.94 29.67 -5.31
C CYS A 330 -32.24 30.08 -6.61
N ARG A 331 -31.82 29.11 -7.43
CA ARG A 331 -31.20 29.37 -8.74
C ARG A 331 -32.19 30.01 -9.73
N ARG A 332 -33.46 29.59 -9.70
CA ARG A 332 -34.51 30.19 -10.54
C ARG A 332 -34.84 31.62 -10.12
N ARG A 333 -34.78 31.92 -8.81
CA ARG A 333 -35.05 33.27 -8.27
C ARG A 333 -33.92 34.26 -8.52
N ARG A 334 -32.67 33.78 -8.69
CA ARG A 334 -31.52 34.62 -9.10
C ARG A 334 -31.43 34.90 -10.59
N ARG A 335 -32.22 34.22 -11.43
CA ARG A 335 -32.26 34.39 -12.90
C ARG A 335 -33.46 35.20 -13.39
N ARG A 336 -34.28 35.72 -12.48
CA ARG A 336 -35.33 36.72 -12.73
C ARG A 336 -34.93 38.00 -12.04
#